data_AF-A0A810NUF0-F1
#
_entry.id   AF-A0A810NUF0-F1
#
_cell.length_a   1.000
_cell.length_b   1.000
_cell.length_c   1.000
_cell.angle_alpha   90.00
_cell.angle_beta   90.00
_cell.angle_gamma   90.00
#
_symmetry.space_group_name_H-M   'P 1'
#
loop_
_entity.id
_entity.type
_entity.pdbx_description
1 polymer ?
#
loop_
_entity_poly.entity_id
_entity_poly.type
_entity_poly.pdbx_seq_one_letter_code
_entity_poly.pdbx_strand_id
1 'polypeptide(L)'
;MVLDGVGGAEGRAALELLAPAGRFLIFGWSAGSATEITTQDLYARGITASSALGPAMLKVVGGLRPLEEQALREAAEGWFTPALTEFPLAHAAHAHTALQSRATIGKVVLLP
;
A
#
# COMPACT_ATOMS: atom_id res chain seq x y z
N MET A 1 6.16 13.02 -0.63
CA MET A 1 6.38 11.57 -0.47
C MET A 1 5.33 10.85 -1.30
N VAL A 2 5.68 9.72 -1.91
CA VAL A 2 4.76 8.84 -2.62
C VAL A 2 4.71 7.50 -1.90
N LEU A 3 3.50 6.99 -1.70
CA LEU A 3 3.24 5.63 -1.25
C LEU A 3 2.69 4.87 -2.46
N ASP A 4 3.45 3.91 -2.98
CA ASP A 4 3.11 3.20 -4.21
C ASP A 4 2.68 1.76 -3.94
N GLY A 5 1.39 1.50 -4.17
CA GLY A 5 0.81 0.15 -4.24
C GLY A 5 0.32 -0.23 -5.64
N VAL A 6 0.55 0.65 -6.63
CA VAL A 6 0.04 0.48 -8.00
C VAL A 6 1.12 -0.12 -8.89
N GLY A 7 2.34 0.40 -8.84
CA GLY A 7 3.41 -0.05 -9.72
C GLY A 7 3.25 0.44 -11.16
N GLY A 8 3.96 -0.20 -12.09
CA GLY A 8 3.82 0.04 -13.53
C GLY A 8 4.10 1.48 -13.98
N ALA A 9 3.38 1.90 -15.02
CA ALA A 9 3.52 3.24 -15.60
C ALA A 9 2.96 4.33 -14.66
N GLU A 10 1.94 4.01 -13.88
CA GLU A 10 1.33 4.92 -12.90
C GLU A 10 2.30 5.24 -11.76
N GLY A 11 2.95 4.21 -11.21
CA GLY A 11 3.98 4.39 -10.20
C GLY A 11 5.20 5.13 -10.74
N ARG A 12 5.56 4.91 -12.02
CA ARG A 12 6.59 5.71 -12.71
C ARG A 12 6.22 7.18 -12.80
N ALA A 13 5.01 7.49 -13.23
CA ALA A 13 4.52 8.86 -13.29
C ALA A 13 4.53 9.53 -11.89
N ALA A 14 4.11 8.80 -10.85
CA ALA A 14 4.16 9.28 -9.47
C ALA A 14 5.60 9.54 -8.99
N LEU A 15 6.55 8.68 -9.36
CA LEU A 15 7.98 8.87 -9.05
C LEU A 15 8.47 10.20 -9.62
N GLU A 16 8.14 10.51 -10.87
CA GLU A 16 8.56 11.71 -11.60
C GLU A 16 7.97 13.01 -11.05
N LEU A 17 6.86 12.93 -10.30
CA LEU A 17 6.24 14.06 -9.60
C LEU A 17 6.87 14.36 -8.23
N LEU A 18 7.77 13.52 -7.71
CA LEU A 18 8.42 13.78 -6.43
C LEU A 18 9.28 15.06 -6.50
N ALA A 19 9.11 15.94 -5.53
CA ALA A 19 10.05 17.03 -5.30
C ALA A 19 11.45 16.50 -4.90
N PRO A 20 12.52 17.31 -5.06
CA PRO A 20 13.84 16.98 -4.54
C PRO A 20 13.80 16.59 -3.05
N ALA A 21 14.70 15.69 -2.64
CA ALA A 21 14.67 15.03 -1.31
C ALA A 21 13.39 14.23 -1.03
N GLY A 22 12.57 13.97 -2.06
CA GLY A 22 11.36 13.17 -1.98
C GLY A 22 11.63 11.72 -1.61
N ARG A 23 10.63 11.09 -0.99
CA ARG A 23 10.64 9.68 -0.60
C ARG A 23 9.60 8.91 -1.42
N PHE A 24 10.01 7.79 -2.00
CA PHE A 24 9.16 6.81 -2.67
C PHE A 24 9.13 5.52 -1.85
N LEU A 25 7.96 5.11 -1.35
CA LEU A 25 7.78 3.89 -0.57
C LEU A 25 6.94 2.89 -1.36
N ILE A 26 7.51 1.74 -1.70
CA ILE A 26 6.83 0.66 -2.40
C ILE A 26 6.17 -0.25 -1.39
N PHE A 27 4.87 -0.51 -1.56
CA PHE A 27 4.11 -1.48 -0.76
C PHE A 27 3.19 -2.40 -1.59
N GLY A 28 3.26 -2.36 -2.93
CA GLY A 28 2.54 -3.29 -3.81
C GLY A 28 2.61 -2.92 -5.30
N TRP A 29 2.00 -3.73 -6.16
CA TRP A 29 1.92 -3.50 -7.61
C TRP A 29 0.63 -4.05 -8.22
N SER A 30 -0.50 -3.40 -7.95
CA SER A 30 -1.81 -3.81 -8.50
C SER A 30 -1.95 -3.65 -10.02
N ALA A 31 -1.04 -2.91 -10.68
CA ALA A 31 -0.94 -2.82 -12.14
C ALA A 31 -0.25 -4.05 -12.77
N GLY A 32 0.29 -4.97 -11.96
CA GLY A 32 0.88 -6.24 -12.41
C GLY A 32 2.41 -6.22 -12.53
N SER A 33 3.06 -5.06 -12.45
CA SER A 33 4.51 -4.93 -12.40
C SER A 33 4.96 -3.87 -11.40
N ALA A 34 6.12 -4.07 -10.78
CA ALA A 34 6.70 -3.07 -9.89
C ALA A 34 7.11 -1.80 -10.66
N THR A 35 7.11 -0.65 -9.99
CA THR A 35 7.64 0.61 -10.54
C THR A 35 9.13 0.46 -10.85
N GLU A 36 9.51 0.77 -12.09
CA GLU A 36 10.92 0.83 -12.48
C GLU A 36 11.59 2.06 -11.85
N ILE A 37 12.61 1.80 -11.02
CA ILE A 37 13.43 2.82 -10.37
C ILE A 37 14.88 2.51 -10.69
N THR A 38 15.56 3.44 -11.34
CA THR A 38 16.97 3.33 -11.71
C THR A 38 17.85 4.09 -10.73
N THR A 39 19.14 3.77 -10.67
CA THR A 39 20.12 4.56 -9.92
C THR A 39 20.17 6.02 -10.40
N GLN A 40 19.91 6.26 -11.70
CA GLN A 40 19.85 7.59 -12.27
C GLN A 40 18.68 8.40 -11.72
N ASP A 41 17.51 7.78 -11.52
CA ASP A 41 16.36 8.47 -10.90
C ASP A 41 16.70 8.95 -9.49
N LEU A 42 17.40 8.12 -8.71
CA LEU A 42 17.79 8.45 -7.34
C LEU A 42 18.80 9.59 -7.31
N TYR A 43 19.83 9.51 -8.14
CA TYR A 43 20.92 10.48 -8.18
C TYR A 43 20.48 11.83 -8.79
N ALA A 44 19.92 11.83 -10.00
CA ALA A 44 19.62 13.05 -10.73
C ALA A 44 18.49 13.87 -10.08
N ARG A 45 17.54 13.19 -9.42
CA ARG A 45 16.40 13.83 -8.77
C ARG A 45 16.62 14.04 -7.27
N GLY A 46 17.70 13.52 -6.71
CA GLY A 46 18.01 13.58 -5.28
C GLY A 46 16.89 12.99 -4.43
N ILE A 47 16.33 11.85 -4.83
CA ILE A 47 15.23 11.18 -4.12
C ILE A 47 15.71 9.89 -3.44
N THR A 48 14.88 9.36 -2.55
CA THR A 48 15.09 8.05 -1.93
C THR A 48 13.95 7.10 -2.27
N ALA A 49 14.28 5.82 -2.47
CA ALA A 49 13.31 4.75 -2.65
C ALA A 49 13.51 3.67 -1.59
N SER A 50 12.42 3.12 -1.07
CA SER A 50 12.43 2.04 -0.09
C SER A 50 11.22 1.13 -0.30
N SER A 51 11.31 -0.10 0.19
CA SER A 51 10.20 -1.06 0.16
C SER A 51 9.73 -1.35 1.59
N ALA A 52 8.42 -1.26 1.80
CA ALA A 52 7.77 -1.75 3.01
C ALA A 52 7.53 -3.27 2.94
N LEU A 53 7.74 -3.91 1.79
CA LEU A 53 7.55 -5.34 1.60
C LEU A 53 8.85 -6.11 1.86
N GLY A 54 8.71 -7.33 2.39
CA GLY A 54 9.82 -8.28 2.59
C GLY A 54 10.53 -8.13 3.94
N PRO A 55 11.83 -8.44 4.03
CA PRO A 55 12.56 -8.47 5.31
C PRO A 55 12.55 -7.16 6.08
N ALA A 56 12.39 -6.01 5.40
CA ALA A 56 12.25 -4.71 6.04
C ALA A 56 10.99 -4.66 6.93
N MET A 57 9.85 -5.19 6.44
CA MET A 57 8.59 -5.28 7.17
C MET A 57 8.74 -6.07 8.48
N LEU A 58 9.45 -7.20 8.40
CA LEU A 58 9.67 -8.10 9.53
C LEU A 58 10.62 -7.52 10.59
N LYS A 59 11.40 -6.50 10.21
CA LYS A 59 12.37 -5.82 11.08
C LYS A 59 11.84 -4.51 11.66
N VAL A 60 10.62 -4.09 11.29
CA VAL A 60 10.00 -2.90 11.89
C VAL A 60 9.67 -3.21 13.35
N VAL A 61 10.13 -2.36 14.27
CA VAL A 61 9.74 -2.24 15.69
C VAL A 61 9.14 -3.53 16.29
N GLY A 62 9.98 -4.52 16.59
CA GLY A 62 9.54 -5.74 17.28
C GLY A 62 8.64 -6.68 16.47
N GLY A 63 8.48 -6.44 15.17
CA GLY A 63 7.69 -7.24 14.23
C GLY A 63 6.34 -6.58 13.87
N LEU A 64 5.43 -7.37 13.29
CA LEU A 64 4.10 -6.88 12.89
C LEU A 64 3.20 -6.56 14.07
N ARG A 65 3.36 -7.28 15.18
CA ARG A 65 2.43 -7.20 16.31
C ARG A 65 2.33 -5.80 16.92
N PRO A 66 3.43 -5.07 17.19
CA PRO A 66 3.35 -3.70 17.68
C PRO A 66 2.69 -2.73 16.68
N LEU A 67 2.87 -2.95 15.37
CA LEU A 67 2.22 -2.13 14.34
C LEU A 67 0.71 -2.37 14.30
N GLU A 68 0.28 -3.63 14.42
CA GLU A 68 -1.14 -3.98 14.50
C GLU A 68 -1.81 -3.33 15.72
N GLU A 69 -1.19 -3.44 16.90
CA GLU A 69 -1.70 -2.85 18.14
C GLU A 69 -1.80 -1.33 18.05
N GLN A 70 -0.79 -0.68 17.47
CA GLN A 70 -0.81 0.75 17.23
C GLN A 70 -1.96 1.14 16.27
N ALA A 71 -2.11 0.44 15.14
CA ALA A 71 -3.14 0.75 14.16
C ALA A 71 -4.56 0.58 14.74
N LEU A 72 -4.79 -0.47 15.53
CA LEU A 72 -6.07 -0.71 16.20
C LEU A 72 -6.36 0.34 17.27
N ARG A 73 -5.35 0.74 18.04
CA ARG A 73 -5.48 1.80 19.04
C ARG A 73 -5.82 3.14 18.39
N GLU A 74 -5.12 3.53 17.33
CA GLU A 74 -5.39 4.77 16.59
C GLU A 74 -6.79 4.76 15.97
N ALA A 75 -7.25 3.63 15.44
CA ALA A 75 -8.63 3.49 14.96
C ALA A 75 -9.65 3.63 16.11
N ALA A 76 -9.40 3.00 17.26
CA ALA A 76 -10.28 3.09 18.43
C ALA A 76 -10.32 4.51 19.05
N GLU A 77 -9.21 5.24 18.97
CA GLU A 77 -9.10 6.65 19.38
C GLU A 77 -9.73 7.62 18.36
N GLY A 78 -10.23 7.11 17.22
CA GLY A 78 -10.88 7.92 16.18
C GLY A 78 -9.91 8.70 15.29
N TRP A 79 -8.63 8.35 15.30
CA TRP A 79 -7.61 8.98 14.46
C TRP A 79 -7.87 8.74 12.96
N PHE A 80 -8.46 7.58 12.64
CA PHE A 80 -9.02 7.27 11.33
C PHE A 80 -10.18 6.29 11.44
N THR A 81 -11.07 6.31 10.44
CA THR A 81 -12.12 5.31 10.26
C THR A 81 -11.82 4.53 8.98
N PRO A 82 -11.53 3.21 9.05
CA PRO A 82 -11.31 2.41 7.85
C PRO A 82 -12.57 2.42 6.97
N ALA A 83 -12.40 2.70 5.68
CA ALA A 83 -13.44 2.40 4.71
C ALA A 83 -13.56 0.88 4.55
N LEU A 84 -14.78 0.35 4.68
CA LEU A 84 -15.06 -1.09 4.57
C LEU A 84 -15.98 -1.35 3.37
N THR A 85 -15.71 -2.44 2.66
CA THR A 85 -16.65 -3.05 1.72
C THR A 85 -17.01 -4.44 2.26
N GLU A 86 -18.27 -4.66 2.59
CA GLU A 86 -18.70 -5.86 3.30
C GLU A 86 -19.42 -6.84 2.37
N PHE A 87 -19.16 -8.14 2.56
CA PHE A 87 -19.89 -9.21 1.90
C PHE A 87 -20.21 -10.31 2.92
N PRO A 88 -21.36 -11.00 2.83
CA PRO A 88 -21.54 -12.26 3.55
C PRO A 88 -20.45 -13.26 3.16
N LEU A 89 -19.97 -14.06 4.11
CA LEU A 89 -18.98 -15.12 3.89
C LEU A 89 -19.48 -16.13 2.86
N ALA A 90 -20.79 -16.42 2.88
CA ALA A 90 -21.47 -17.23 1.87
C ALA A 90 -21.31 -16.68 0.43
N HIS A 91 -21.00 -15.40 0.28
CA HIS A 91 -20.78 -14.72 -1.00
C HIS A 91 -19.32 -14.32 -1.25
N ALA A 92 -18.35 -15.05 -0.66
CA ALA A 92 -16.92 -14.79 -0.87
C ALA A 92 -16.52 -14.74 -2.37
N ALA A 93 -17.17 -15.53 -3.23
CA ALA A 93 -16.96 -15.47 -4.67
C ALA A 93 -17.26 -14.08 -5.26
N HIS A 94 -18.36 -13.44 -4.84
CA HIS A 94 -18.70 -12.08 -5.27
C HIS A 94 -17.69 -11.06 -4.76
N ALA A 95 -17.19 -11.22 -3.54
CA ALA A 95 -16.12 -10.37 -3.00
C ALA A 95 -14.85 -10.45 -3.87
N HIS A 96 -14.46 -11.65 -4.30
CA HIS A 96 -13.33 -11.85 -5.21
C HIS A 96 -13.55 -11.22 -6.58
N THR A 97 -14.73 -11.42 -7.18
CA THR A 97 -15.07 -10.79 -8.46
C THR A 97 -15.00 -9.27 -8.35
N ALA A 98 -15.52 -8.69 -7.27
CA ALA A 98 -15.48 -7.25 -7.04
C ALA A 98 -14.05 -6.71 -6.85
N LEU A 99 -13.18 -7.46 -6.16
CA LEU A 99 -11.76 -7.11 -6.04
C LEU A 99 -11.06 -7.09 -7.40
N GLN A 100 -11.27 -8.14 -8.21
CA GLN A 100 -10.65 -8.27 -9.53
C GLN A 100 -11.13 -7.22 -10.52
N SER A 101 -12.43 -6.90 -10.49
CA SER A 101 -13.04 -5.88 -11.35
C SER A 101 -12.80 -4.45 -10.84
N ARG A 102 -12.07 -4.27 -9.74
CA ARG A 102 -11.81 -2.98 -9.09
C ARG A 102 -13.10 -2.25 -8.64
N ALA A 103 -14.13 -3.01 -8.29
CA ALA A 103 -15.43 -2.52 -7.83
C ALA A 103 -15.53 -2.40 -6.29
N THR A 104 -14.39 -2.34 -5.59
CA THR A 104 -14.33 -2.23 -4.13
C THR A 104 -13.51 -1.03 -3.71
N ILE A 105 -13.81 -0.48 -2.53
CA ILE A 105 -13.01 0.56 -1.89
C ILE A 105 -12.67 0.14 -0.46
N GLY A 106 -11.52 0.55 0.04
CA GLY A 106 -11.08 0.22 1.39
C GLY A 106 -10.88 -1.29 1.60
N LYS A 107 -11.12 -1.76 2.83
CA LYS A 107 -10.91 -3.15 3.21
C LYS A 107 -12.15 -3.99 2.90
N VAL A 108 -11.97 -5.07 2.13
CA VAL A 108 -13.01 -6.10 1.99
C VAL A 108 -13.06 -6.95 3.26
N VAL A 109 -14.25 -7.05 3.86
CA VAL A 109 -14.53 -7.84 5.07
C VAL A 109 -15.64 -8.85 4.77
N LEU A 110 -15.39 -10.11 5.14
CA LEU A 110 -16.39 -11.18 5.05
C LEU A 110 -17.09 -11.32 6.41
N LEU A 111 -18.41 -11.13 6.40
CA LEU A 111 -19.26 -11.29 7.58
C LEU A 111 -19.71 -12.74 7.72
N PRO A 112 -19.65 -13.35 8.92
CA PRO A 112 -20.06 -14.75 9.13
C PRO A 112 -21.47 -15.08 8.63
#